data_AF-A0A523M8E6-F1
#
_entry.id   AF-A0A523M8E6-F1
#
_cell.length_a   1.000
_cell.length_b   1.000
_cell.length_c   1.000
_cell.angle_alpha   90.00
_cell.angle_beta   90.00
_cell.angle_gamma   90.00
#
_symmetry.space_group_name_H-M   'P 1'
#
loop_
_entity.id
_entity.type
_entity.pdbx_description
1 polymer ?
#
loop_
_entity_poly.entity_id
_entity_poly.type
_entity_poly.pdbx_seq_one_letter_code
_entity_poly.pdbx_strand_id
1 'polypeptide(L)' 'MDSAHANEGDIGYELSPDYWGRGFATEAAKAMLSLGLREFGLHRISSWCVAVRNS' A
#
# COMPACT_ATOMS: atom_id res chain seq x y z
N MET A 1 -22.75 -17.68 6.57
CA MET A 1 -22.13 -17.13 5.33
C MET A 1 -21.31 -15.96 5.79
N ASP A 2 -20.01 -16.19 5.97
CA ASP A 2 -19.13 -15.31 6.74
C ASP A 2 -18.88 -13.99 6.02
N SER A 3 -19.33 -12.88 6.63
CA SER A 3 -19.05 -11.50 6.20
C SER A 3 -17.61 -11.07 6.52
N ALA A 4 -16.70 -12.01 6.77
CA ALA A 4 -15.36 -11.75 7.29
C ALA A 4 -14.40 -11.07 6.29
N HIS A 5 -14.78 -10.98 5.01
CA HIS A 5 -13.94 -10.42 3.94
C HIS A 5 -14.33 -9.00 3.48
N ALA A 6 -15.40 -8.40 4.02
CA ALA A 6 -15.90 -7.12 3.51
C ALA A 6 -15.02 -5.90 3.83
N ASN A 7 -14.02 -6.06 4.71
CA ASN A 7 -13.15 -4.97 5.18
C ASN A 7 -11.66 -5.25 4.91
N GLU A 8 -11.34 -6.06 3.91
CA GLU A 8 -9.96 -6.30 3.47
C GLU A 8 -9.71 -5.58 2.13
N GLY A 9 -8.54 -4.97 1.98
CA GLY A 9 -8.15 -4.31 0.73
C GLY A 9 -6.67 -4.45 0.42
N ASP A 10 -6.32 -4.43 -0.86
CA ASP A 10 -4.94 -4.45 -1.34
C ASP A 10 -4.52 -3.08 -1.85
N ILE A 11 -3.28 -2.68 -1.54
CA ILE A 11 -2.67 -1.44 -2.07
C ILE A 11 -1.38 -1.75 -2.81
N GLY A 12 -1.11 -0.99 -3.88
CA GLY A 12 0.10 -1.08 -4.68
C GLY A 12 0.51 0.30 -5.19
N TYR A 13 1.81 0.50 -5.37
CA TYR A 13 2.37 1.70 -5.98
C TYR A 13 3.58 1.35 -6.83
N GLU A 14 3.79 2.11 -7.89
CA GLU A 14 4.95 2.02 -8.76
C GLU A 14 5.65 3.38 -8.79
N LEU A 15 6.97 3.37 -8.64
CA LEU A 15 7.79 4.58 -8.63
C LEU A 15 8.91 4.43 -9.64
N SER A 16 9.11 5.44 -10.50
CA SER A 16 10.24 5.47 -11.42
C SER A 16 11.57 5.34 -10.65
N PRO A 17 12.55 4.56 -11.16
CA PRO A 17 13.88 4.41 -10.57
C PRO A 17 14.58 5.73 -10.23
N ASP A 18 14.34 6.78 -11.02
CA ASP A 18 14.95 8.10 -10.82
C ASP A 18 14.56 8.76 -9.49
N TYR A 19 13.47 8.30 -8.88
CA TYR A 19 12.93 8.81 -7.63
C TYR A 19 13.14 7.86 -6.45
N TRP A 20 13.84 6.75 -6.65
CA TRP A 20 14.18 5.82 -5.57
C TRP A 20 15.14 6.44 -4.56
N GLY A 21 15.17 5.87 -3.36
CA GLY A 21 16.03 6.35 -2.26
C GLY A 21 15.60 7.69 -1.64
N ARG A 22 14.51 8.30 -2.13
CA ARG A 22 14.00 9.61 -1.66
C ARG A 22 12.80 9.54 -0.72
N GLY A 23 12.34 8.34 -0.37
CA GLY A 23 11.23 8.13 0.58
C GLY A 23 9.81 8.31 0.00
N PHE A 24 9.65 8.65 -1.28
CA PHE A 24 8.32 8.83 -1.90
C PHE A 24 7.43 7.60 -1.81
N ALA A 25 8.00 6.41 -1.99
CA ALA A 25 7.33 5.13 -1.78
C ALA A 25 6.70 5.02 -0.38
N THR A 26 7.44 5.43 0.65
CA THR A 26 7.00 5.40 2.04
C THR A 26 5.89 6.42 2.30
N GLU A 27 6.02 7.64 1.76
CA GLU A 27 4.97 8.67 1.91
C GLU A 27 3.67 8.28 1.19
N ALA A 28 3.77 7.74 -0.02
CA ALA A 28 2.62 7.21 -0.75
C ALA A 28 1.94 6.06 0.03
N ALA A 29 2.72 5.13 0.58
CA ALA A 29 2.20 4.05 1.43
C ALA A 29 1.45 4.57 2.66
N LYS A 30 2.00 5.57 3.36
CA LYS A 30 1.33 6.19 4.52
C LYS A 30 0.00 6.86 4.14
N ALA A 31 -0.04 7.57 3.02
CA ALA A 31 -1.26 8.21 2.53
C ALA A 31 -2.34 7.16 2.21
N MET A 32 -1.97 6.08 1.52
CA MET A 32 -2.89 4.98 1.21
C MET A 32 -3.39 4.24 2.46
N LEU A 33 -2.55 4.02 3.47
CA LEU A 33 -2.96 3.44 4.75
C LEU A 33 -3.92 4.36 5.50
N SER A 34 -3.64 5.67 5.53
CA SER A 34 -4.54 6.65 6.15
C SER A 34 -5.91 6.64 5.49
N LEU A 35 -5.96 6.61 4.16
CA LEU A 35 -7.21 6.54 3.40
C LEU A 35 -7.97 5.23 3.69
N GLY A 36 -7.28 4.08 3.56
CA GLY A 36 -7.91 2.77 3.70
C GLY A 36 -8.43 2.48 5.10
N LEU A 37 -7.65 2.79 6.14
CA LEU A 37 -8.04 2.50 7.52
C LEU A 37 -9.01 3.53 8.08
N ARG A 38 -8.88 4.83 7.72
CA ARG A 38 -9.66 5.90 8.35
C ARG A 38 -10.92 6.25 7.56
N GLU A 39 -10.83 6.29 6.22
CA GLU A 39 -11.97 6.70 5.39
C GLU A 39 -12.78 5.52 4.89
N PHE A 40 -12.12 4.42 4.50
CA PHE A 40 -12.80 3.22 4.02
C PHE A 40 -13.10 2.19 5.12
N GLY A 41 -12.61 2.39 6.34
CA GLY A 41 -12.88 1.51 7.47
C GLY A 41 -12.33 0.09 7.28
N LEU A 42 -11.29 -0.07 6.45
CA LEU A 42 -10.65 -1.37 6.24
C LEU A 42 -10.01 -1.84 7.53
N HIS A 43 -10.22 -3.12 7.85
CA HIS A 43 -9.67 -3.76 9.03
C HIS A 43 -8.25 -4.31 8.76
N ARG A 44 -7.97 -4.66 7.51
CA ARG A 44 -6.67 -5.16 7.07
C ARG A 44 -6.34 -4.64 5.67
N ILE A 45 -5.11 -4.17 5.52
CA ILE A 45 -4.55 -3.78 4.24
C ILE A 45 -3.32 -4.66 3.97
N SER A 46 -3.29 -5.28 2.80
CA SER A 46 -2.18 -6.11 2.33
C SER A 46 -1.53 -5.44 1.12
N SER A 47 -0.24 -5.73 0.90
CA SER A 47 0.48 -5.23 -0.27
C SER A 47 1.60 -6.19 -0.65
N TRP A 48 1.83 -6.35 -1.94
CA TRP A 48 2.98 -7.05 -2.48
C TRP A 48 3.83 -6.05 -3.25
N CYS A 49 5.11 -5.97 -2.90
CA CYS A 49 6.05 -5.09 -3.58
C CYS A 49 7.16 -5.93 -4.21
N VAL A 50 7.40 -5.73 -5.50
CA VAL A 50 8.57 -6.26 -6.18
C VAL A 50 9.65 -5.19 -6.14
N ALA A 51 10.49 -5.25 -5.12
CA ALA A 51 11.70 -4.43 -5.07
C ALA A 51 12.71 -4.99 -6.07
N VAL A 52 12.79 -4.37 -7.25
CA VAL A 52 13.85 -4.64 -8.22
C VAL A 52 15.19 -4.21 -7.61
N ARG A 53 16.00 -5.19 -7.22
CA ARG A 53 17.37 -4.97 -6.73
C ARG A 53 18.30 -4.91 -7.94
N ASN A 54 18.71 -3.71 -8.35
CA ASN A 54 19.83 -3.57 -9.28
C ASN A 54 21.09 -4.05 -8.56
N SER A 55 21.68 -5.13 -9.08
CA SER A 55 22.98 -5.68 -8.65
C SER A 55 24.07 -5.15 -9.57
#